data_AF-A0A4V3ANZ3-F1
#
_entry.id   AF-A0A4V3ANZ3-F1
#
_cell.length_a   1.000
_cell.length_b   1.000
_cell.length_c   1.000
_cell.angle_alpha   90.00
_cell.angle_beta   90.00
_cell.angle_gamma   90.00
#
_symmetry.space_group_name_H-M   'P 1'
#
loop_
_entity.id
_entity.type
_entity.pdbx_description
1 polymer ?
#
loop_
_entity_poly.entity_id
_entity_poly.type
_entity_poly.pdbx_seq_one_letter_code
_entity_poly.pdbx_strand_id
1 'polypeptide(L)'
;MDPLRKADADHACAAVLCLSDIGFEAPAALLAGYGLTLHRVPDGAGIPGSYWGAPEAGIIGCDVYARGDTPVHSLLHESGHLIVLPPERRAAVHTDATDSVEEEDATCYLQIVLADALPGVGSARLMADMDTWGYTYRLGSTRAWFEQDAEDARAWLVARDLLPA
;
A
#
# COMPACT_ATOMS: atom_id res chain seq x y z
N MET A 1 -2.87 -14.59 18.95
CA MET A 1 -2.89 -14.64 17.48
C MET A 1 -3.34 -16.02 17.07
N ASP A 2 -4.45 -16.10 16.34
CA ASP A 2 -5.12 -17.34 15.97
C ASP A 2 -4.33 -18.06 14.85
N PRO A 3 -3.88 -19.31 15.03
CA PRO A 3 -3.06 -20.02 14.04
C PRO A 3 -3.75 -20.22 12.68
N LEU A 4 -5.08 -20.21 12.63
CA LEU A 4 -5.85 -20.25 11.38
C LEU A 4 -5.67 -18.95 10.57
N ARG A 5 -5.70 -17.79 11.23
CA ARG A 5 -5.48 -16.48 10.59
C ARG A 5 -4.06 -16.33 10.05
N LYS A 6 -3.08 -16.99 10.69
CA LYS A 6 -1.69 -17.03 10.21
C LYS A 6 -1.55 -17.88 8.94
N ALA A 7 -2.19 -19.05 8.89
CA ALA A 7 -2.10 -19.93 7.73
C ALA A 7 -2.76 -19.33 6.49
N ASP A 8 -3.89 -18.63 6.65
CA ASP A 8 -4.58 -17.93 5.55
C ASP A 8 -3.74 -16.73 5.04
N ALA A 9 -3.12 -15.97 5.94
CA ALA A 9 -2.19 -14.88 5.58
C ALA A 9 -0.93 -15.42 4.87
N ASP A 10 -0.36 -16.53 5.36
CA ASP A 10 0.80 -17.17 4.75
C ASP A 10 0.46 -17.73 3.33
N HIS A 11 -0.80 -18.17 3.08
CA HIS A 11 -1.27 -18.62 1.76
C HIS A 11 -1.57 -17.47 0.80
N ALA A 12 -2.23 -16.41 1.28
CA ALA A 12 -2.48 -15.20 0.49
C ALA A 12 -1.16 -14.54 0.07
N CYS A 13 -0.16 -14.52 0.96
CA CYS A 13 1.18 -14.02 0.69
C CYS A 13 1.92 -14.81 -0.40
N ALA A 14 1.59 -16.08 -0.61
CA ALA A 14 2.15 -16.89 -1.69
C ALA A 14 1.48 -16.65 -3.06
N ALA A 15 0.31 -16.00 -3.08
CA ALA A 15 -0.49 -15.78 -4.29
C ALA A 15 -0.42 -14.33 -4.83
N VAL A 16 -0.03 -13.37 -3.99
CA VAL A 16 0.12 -11.95 -4.36
C VAL A 16 1.56 -11.63 -4.78
N LEU A 17 1.74 -10.55 -5.55
CA LEU A 17 3.07 -10.10 -5.97
C LEU A 17 3.83 -9.47 -4.79
N CYS A 18 5.09 -9.87 -4.60
CA CYS A 18 5.96 -9.38 -3.53
C CYS A 18 7.14 -8.57 -4.06
N LEU A 19 7.82 -7.83 -3.17
CA LEU A 19 9.00 -7.04 -3.55
C LEU A 19 10.17 -7.90 -4.05
N SER A 20 10.26 -9.17 -3.66
CA SER A 20 11.23 -10.12 -4.22
C SER A 20 11.03 -10.37 -5.72
N ASP A 21 9.81 -10.20 -6.22
CA ASP A 21 9.45 -10.47 -7.62
C ASP A 21 9.77 -9.28 -8.54
N ILE A 22 9.66 -8.06 -8.02
CA ILE A 22 9.85 -6.81 -8.78
C ILE A 22 11.13 -6.06 -8.45
N GLY A 23 11.79 -6.41 -7.35
CA GLY A 23 12.96 -5.70 -6.82
C GLY A 23 12.60 -4.39 -6.10
N PHE A 24 13.61 -3.75 -5.50
CA PHE A 24 13.43 -2.54 -4.67
C PHE A 24 13.70 -1.23 -5.41
N GLU A 25 14.41 -1.26 -6.54
CA GLU A 25 14.86 -0.04 -7.25
C GLU A 25 13.69 0.81 -7.76
N ALA A 26 12.76 0.21 -8.51
CA ALA A 26 11.61 0.94 -9.05
C ALA A 26 10.65 1.46 -7.94
N PRO A 27 10.29 0.65 -6.92
CA PRO A 27 9.53 1.16 -5.79
C PRO A 27 10.25 2.29 -5.02
N ALA A 28 11.56 2.18 -4.79
CA ALA A 28 12.33 3.23 -4.12
C ALA A 28 12.32 4.55 -4.93
N ALA A 29 12.49 4.46 -6.26
CA ALA A 29 12.43 5.63 -7.13
C ALA A 29 11.04 6.29 -7.15
N LEU A 30 9.97 5.48 -7.15
CA LEU A 30 8.60 5.96 -7.05
C LEU A 30 8.37 6.72 -5.74
N LEU A 31 8.70 6.10 -4.60
CA LEU A 31 8.54 6.69 -3.26
C LEU A 31 9.36 7.97 -3.09
N ALA A 32 10.57 8.01 -3.64
CA ALA A 32 11.42 9.20 -3.61
C ALA A 32 10.77 10.40 -4.32
N GLY A 33 9.98 10.16 -5.37
CA GLY A 33 9.19 11.20 -6.06
C GLY A 33 8.17 11.90 -5.15
N TYR A 34 7.75 11.24 -4.08
CA TYR A 34 6.82 11.77 -3.08
C TYR A 34 7.51 12.23 -1.78
N GLY A 35 8.85 12.26 -1.76
CA GLY A 35 9.64 12.59 -0.58
C GLY A 35 9.64 11.50 0.49
N LEU A 36 9.38 10.25 0.11
CA LEU A 36 9.42 9.08 0.99
C LEU A 36 10.71 8.27 0.77
N THR A 37 11.17 7.57 1.81
CA THR A 37 12.37 6.72 1.75
C THR A 37 12.01 5.26 1.97
N LEU A 38 12.34 4.39 1.02
CA LEU A 38 12.15 2.95 1.15
C LEU A 38 13.37 2.29 1.81
N HIS A 39 13.15 1.61 2.94
CA HIS A 39 14.14 0.84 3.67
C HIS A 39 13.89 -0.65 3.49
N ARG A 40 14.87 -1.35 2.91
CA ARG A 40 14.85 -2.81 2.82
C ARG A 40 15.20 -3.43 4.18
N VAL A 41 14.28 -4.22 4.71
CA VAL A 41 14.44 -5.02 5.92
C VAL A 41 15.04 -6.39 5.55
N PRO A 42 16.01 -6.91 6.32
CA PRO A 42 16.55 -8.27 6.10
C PRO A 42 15.50 -9.36 6.28
N ASP A 43 15.67 -10.47 5.55
CA ASP A 43 14.80 -11.64 5.67
C ASP A 43 14.80 -12.19 7.12
N GLY A 44 13.62 -12.54 7.63
CA GLY A 44 13.44 -13.04 8.99
C GLY A 44 13.44 -11.98 10.11
N ALA A 45 13.75 -10.70 9.81
CA ALA A 45 13.61 -9.61 10.78
C ALA A 45 12.16 -9.08 10.80
N GLY A 46 11.73 -8.53 11.94
CA GLY A 46 10.46 -7.79 12.02
C GLY A 46 10.52 -6.49 11.20
N ILE A 47 9.39 -6.08 10.63
CA ILE A 47 9.27 -4.85 9.84
C ILE A 47 8.92 -3.69 10.79
N PRO A 48 9.80 -2.68 10.96
CA PRO A 48 9.52 -1.53 11.81
C PRO A 48 8.29 -0.76 11.32
N GLY A 49 7.49 -0.26 12.27
CA GLY A 49 6.32 0.55 11.92
C GLY A 49 5.15 -0.23 11.32
N SER A 50 5.24 -1.56 11.15
CA SER A 50 4.13 -2.35 10.59
C SER A 50 3.02 -2.53 11.63
N TYR A 51 1.78 -2.21 11.25
CA TYR A 51 0.62 -2.31 12.14
C TYR A 51 0.25 -3.77 12.43
N TRP A 52 0.19 -4.61 11.39
CA TRP A 52 -0.16 -6.02 11.49
C TRP A 52 1.06 -6.94 11.67
N GLY A 53 2.26 -6.39 11.53
CA GLY A 53 3.52 -7.11 11.52
C GLY A 53 3.84 -7.71 10.14
N ALA A 54 4.98 -8.36 10.05
CA ALA A 54 5.43 -8.93 8.78
C ALA A 54 4.45 -10.02 8.27
N PRO A 55 4.19 -10.08 6.95
CA PRO A 55 4.98 -9.45 5.87
C PRO A 55 4.56 -8.02 5.49
N GLU A 56 3.55 -7.43 6.13
CA GLU A 56 3.04 -6.12 5.74
C GLU A 56 4.06 -5.01 5.98
N ALA A 57 4.09 -4.04 5.06
CA ALA A 57 4.95 -2.87 5.15
C ALA A 57 4.68 -2.08 6.45
N GLY A 58 5.61 -1.21 6.80
CA GLY A 58 5.48 -0.35 7.96
C GLY A 58 5.95 1.06 7.69
N ILE A 59 5.42 2.01 8.43
CA ILE A 59 5.71 3.44 8.26
C ILE A 59 6.08 4.12 9.57
N ILE A 60 7.12 4.95 9.50
CA ILE A 60 7.55 5.83 10.59
C ILE A 60 8.00 7.14 9.94
N GLY A 61 7.39 8.26 10.28
CA GLY A 61 7.75 9.53 9.67
C GLY A 61 7.52 9.54 8.14
N CYS A 62 8.60 9.75 7.38
CA CYS A 62 8.60 9.65 5.91
C CYS A 62 9.27 8.35 5.42
N ASP A 63 9.55 7.43 6.33
CA ASP A 63 10.26 6.19 6.06
C ASP A 63 9.26 5.03 5.92
N VAL A 64 9.41 4.27 4.85
CA VAL A 64 8.63 3.06 4.55
C VAL A 64 9.56 1.87 4.66
N TYR A 65 9.19 0.87 5.46
CA TYR A 65 9.98 -0.32 5.71
C TYR A 65 9.30 -1.52 5.07
N ALA A 66 10.07 -2.30 4.30
CA ALA A 66 9.55 -3.50 3.64
C ALA A 66 10.62 -4.58 3.50
N ARG A 67 10.19 -5.84 3.52
CA ARG A 67 11.04 -7.03 3.34
C ARG A 67 10.81 -7.63 1.95
N GLY A 68 11.62 -8.61 1.54
CA GLY A 68 11.47 -9.25 0.23
C GLY A 68 10.08 -9.87 0.02
N ASP A 69 9.50 -10.45 1.07
CA ASP A 69 8.16 -11.05 1.05
C ASP A 69 7.02 -10.05 1.33
N THR A 70 7.30 -8.75 1.43
CA THR A 70 6.24 -7.75 1.56
C THR A 70 5.44 -7.65 0.27
N PRO A 71 4.10 -7.82 0.32
CA PRO A 71 3.25 -7.64 -0.85
C PRO A 71 3.35 -6.22 -1.42
N VAL A 72 3.33 -6.10 -2.75
CA VAL A 72 3.42 -4.80 -3.43
C VAL A 72 2.25 -3.89 -3.06
N HIS A 73 1.02 -4.45 -2.95
CA HIS A 73 -0.14 -3.67 -2.51
C HIS A 73 0.03 -3.14 -1.09
N SER A 74 0.63 -3.92 -0.17
CA SER A 74 0.91 -3.46 1.19
C SER A 74 1.92 -2.31 1.19
N LEU A 75 3.00 -2.38 0.41
CA LEU A 75 3.94 -1.27 0.26
C LEU A 75 3.24 0.00 -0.25
N LEU A 76 2.43 -0.12 -1.31
CA LEU A 76 1.76 1.02 -1.93
C LEU A 76 0.66 1.61 -1.03
N HIS A 77 -0.04 0.78 -0.27
CA HIS A 77 -1.04 1.18 0.70
C HIS A 77 -0.43 2.06 1.81
N GLU A 78 0.60 1.54 2.48
CA GLU A 78 1.30 2.28 3.55
C GLU A 78 1.97 3.56 3.02
N SER A 79 2.50 3.52 1.79
CA SER A 79 3.02 4.72 1.13
C SER A 79 1.90 5.73 0.83
N GLY A 80 0.73 5.24 0.42
CA GLY A 80 -0.44 6.04 0.13
C GLY A 80 -0.91 6.83 1.34
N HIS A 81 -0.92 6.22 2.53
CA HIS A 81 -1.19 6.93 3.78
C HIS A 81 -0.29 8.14 4.00
N LEU A 82 1.03 7.98 3.78
CA LEU A 82 1.96 9.09 3.90
C LEU A 82 1.74 10.16 2.81
N ILE A 83 1.38 9.76 1.58
CA ILE A 83 1.15 10.70 0.47
C ILE A 83 -0.12 11.53 0.68
N VAL A 84 -1.20 10.90 1.15
CA VAL A 84 -2.51 11.50 1.45
C VAL A 84 -2.40 12.51 2.60
N LEU A 85 -1.50 12.26 3.57
CA LEU A 85 -1.23 13.20 4.64
C LEU A 85 -0.45 14.45 4.16
N PRO A 86 -0.82 15.64 4.68
CA PRO A 86 0.00 16.84 4.55
C PRO A 86 1.45 16.59 5.01
N PRO A 87 2.48 17.07 4.30
CA PRO A 87 3.88 16.82 4.63
C PRO A 87 4.26 17.13 6.09
N GLU A 88 3.69 18.18 6.66
CA GLU A 88 3.94 18.60 8.05
C GLU A 88 3.41 17.60 9.10
N ARG A 89 2.45 16.74 8.74
CA ARG A 89 1.90 15.70 9.63
C ARG A 89 2.69 14.40 9.58
N ARG A 90 3.42 14.13 8.49
CA ARG A 90 4.15 12.86 8.29
C ARG A 90 5.13 12.57 9.42
N ALA A 91 5.85 13.58 9.91
CA ALA A 91 6.84 13.43 10.98
C ALA A 91 6.27 12.89 12.31
N ALA A 92 4.95 13.00 12.53
CA ALA A 92 4.28 12.48 13.73
C ALA A 92 3.77 11.04 13.55
N VAL A 93 3.84 10.48 12.34
CA VAL A 93 3.37 9.12 12.04
C VAL A 93 4.30 8.09 12.66
N HIS A 94 3.72 7.15 13.36
CA HIS A 94 4.38 5.93 13.81
C HIS A 94 3.36 4.80 13.77
N THR A 95 3.44 3.93 12.76
CA THR A 95 2.56 2.77 12.56
C THR A 95 1.14 3.06 12.14
N ASP A 96 0.49 4.07 12.73
CA ASP A 96 -0.86 4.49 12.40
C ASP A 96 -0.81 5.90 11.79
N ALA A 97 -1.48 6.07 10.65
CA ALA A 97 -1.46 7.31 9.88
C ALA A 97 -2.77 8.08 9.99
N THR A 98 -3.92 7.40 10.10
CA THR A 98 -5.23 8.05 10.05
C THR A 98 -6.38 7.16 10.53
N ASP A 99 -7.42 7.80 11.06
CA ASP A 99 -8.74 7.23 11.36
C ASP A 99 -9.85 7.79 10.45
N SER A 100 -9.50 8.56 9.41
CA SER A 100 -10.44 9.15 8.45
C SER A 100 -10.77 8.17 7.33
N VAL A 101 -12.08 7.96 7.13
CA VAL A 101 -12.60 7.13 6.02
C VAL A 101 -12.22 7.72 4.66
N GLU A 102 -12.25 9.04 4.52
CA GLU A 102 -11.90 9.70 3.26
C GLU A 102 -10.41 9.55 2.93
N GLU A 103 -9.53 9.61 3.93
CA GLU A 103 -8.09 9.39 3.75
C GLU A 103 -7.78 7.91 3.44
N GLU A 104 -8.53 6.98 4.05
CA GLU A 104 -8.47 5.54 3.76
C GLU A 104 -8.91 5.21 2.34
N ASP A 105 -10.08 5.70 1.91
CA ASP A 105 -10.59 5.49 0.56
C ASP A 105 -9.66 6.12 -0.49
N ALA A 106 -9.12 7.31 -0.22
CA ALA A 106 -8.11 7.95 -1.05
C ALA A 106 -6.82 7.13 -1.14
N THR A 107 -6.37 6.55 -0.03
CA THR A 107 -5.20 5.66 0.02
C THR A 107 -5.44 4.40 -0.82
N CYS A 108 -6.60 3.77 -0.67
CA CYS A 108 -7.03 2.64 -1.48
C CYS A 108 -7.08 2.95 -2.98
N TYR A 109 -7.52 4.15 -3.35
CA TYR A 109 -7.57 4.55 -4.76
C TYR A 109 -6.15 4.81 -5.29
N LEU A 110 -5.35 5.53 -4.51
CA LEU A 110 -4.01 5.94 -4.90
C LEU A 110 -3.07 4.75 -5.08
N GLN A 111 -3.14 3.72 -4.22
CA GLN A 111 -2.28 2.53 -4.37
C GLN A 111 -2.48 1.87 -5.75
N ILE A 112 -3.73 1.82 -6.26
CA ILE A 112 -4.05 1.27 -7.58
C ILE A 112 -3.39 2.11 -8.67
N VAL A 113 -3.58 3.43 -8.61
CA VAL A 113 -3.00 4.36 -9.61
C VAL A 113 -1.46 4.30 -9.62
N LEU A 114 -0.83 4.21 -8.44
CA LEU A 114 0.63 4.12 -8.32
C LEU A 114 1.20 2.83 -8.89
N ALA A 115 0.43 1.73 -8.93
CA ALA A 115 0.90 0.46 -9.47
C ALA A 115 1.21 0.52 -10.98
N ASP A 116 0.59 1.42 -11.74
CA ASP A 116 0.92 1.62 -13.16
C ASP A 116 2.31 2.23 -13.38
N ALA A 117 2.89 2.89 -12.36
CA ALA A 117 4.26 3.39 -12.41
C ALA A 117 5.32 2.29 -12.16
N LEU A 118 4.91 1.11 -11.68
CA LEU A 118 5.82 0.01 -11.37
C LEU A 118 5.93 -0.98 -12.54
N PRO A 119 7.13 -1.25 -13.07
CA PRO A 119 7.32 -2.19 -14.16
C PRO A 119 6.80 -3.59 -13.83
N GLY A 120 5.90 -4.11 -14.67
CA GLY A 120 5.36 -5.47 -14.53
C GLY A 120 4.29 -5.64 -13.44
N VAL A 121 3.86 -4.56 -12.78
CA VAL A 121 2.75 -4.58 -11.81
C VAL A 121 1.46 -4.17 -12.51
N GLY A 122 1.20 -2.87 -12.66
CA GLY A 122 -0.01 -2.33 -13.25
C GLY A 122 -1.26 -2.44 -12.36
N SER A 123 -2.20 -1.52 -12.56
CA SER A 123 -3.45 -1.42 -11.79
C SER A 123 -4.24 -2.73 -11.78
N ALA A 124 -4.34 -3.40 -12.93
CA ALA A 124 -5.11 -4.64 -13.07
C ALA A 124 -4.56 -5.79 -12.20
N ARG A 125 -3.22 -5.91 -12.09
CA ARG A 125 -2.61 -6.91 -11.22
C ARG A 125 -2.82 -6.54 -9.75
N LEU A 126 -2.62 -5.26 -9.41
CA LEU A 126 -2.74 -4.82 -8.04
C LEU A 126 -4.15 -5.07 -7.48
N MET A 127 -5.19 -4.75 -8.26
CA MET A 127 -6.58 -4.98 -7.83
C MET A 127 -6.88 -6.47 -7.59
N ALA A 128 -6.33 -7.37 -8.42
CA ALA A 128 -6.48 -8.81 -8.21
C ALA A 128 -5.73 -9.30 -6.97
N ASP A 129 -4.54 -8.74 -6.69
CA ASP A 129 -3.78 -9.05 -5.48
C ASP A 129 -4.51 -8.53 -4.23
N MET A 130 -5.12 -7.33 -4.28
CA MET A 130 -5.94 -6.77 -3.21
C MET A 130 -7.16 -7.67 -2.91
N ASP A 131 -7.89 -8.10 -3.94
CA ASP A 131 -9.01 -9.04 -3.78
C ASP A 131 -8.55 -10.38 -3.18
N THR A 132 -7.38 -10.89 -3.61
CA THR A 132 -6.78 -12.14 -3.10
C THR A 132 -6.34 -11.99 -1.65
N TRP A 133 -5.82 -10.83 -1.26
CA TRP A 133 -5.44 -10.51 0.12
C TRP A 133 -6.65 -10.39 1.05
N GLY A 134 -7.83 -10.07 0.50
CA GLY A 134 -9.09 -10.01 1.23
C GLY A 134 -9.67 -8.60 1.39
N TYR A 135 -9.29 -7.65 0.53
CA TYR A 135 -9.97 -6.36 0.44
C TYR A 135 -11.45 -6.59 0.09
N THR A 136 -12.35 -5.90 0.77
CA THR A 136 -13.78 -6.02 0.53
C THR A 136 -14.40 -4.65 0.27
N TYR A 137 -15.11 -4.56 -0.86
CA TYR A 137 -15.82 -3.35 -1.29
C TYR A 137 -17.29 -3.66 -1.54
N ARG A 138 -18.13 -2.62 -1.54
CA ARG A 138 -19.60 -2.73 -1.69
C ARG A 138 -20.02 -3.50 -2.95
N LEU A 139 -19.29 -3.33 -4.05
CA LEU A 139 -19.57 -3.98 -5.33
C LEU A 139 -18.87 -5.34 -5.51
N GLY A 140 -18.23 -5.87 -4.46
CA GLY A 140 -17.71 -7.24 -4.41
C GLY A 140 -16.34 -7.48 -5.04
N SER A 141 -15.71 -6.47 -5.66
CA SER A 141 -14.31 -6.53 -6.09
C SER A 141 -13.68 -5.15 -6.07
N THR A 142 -12.36 -5.10 -5.90
CA THR A 142 -11.55 -3.88 -5.97
C THR A 142 -11.74 -3.19 -7.32
N ARG A 143 -11.81 -3.97 -8.40
CA ARG A 143 -12.03 -3.43 -9.74
C ARG A 143 -13.38 -2.75 -9.90
N ALA A 144 -14.46 -3.40 -9.48
CA ALA A 144 -15.80 -2.81 -9.59
C ALA A 144 -15.89 -1.52 -8.76
N TRP A 145 -15.27 -1.50 -7.59
CA TRP A 145 -15.17 -0.28 -6.78
C TRP A 145 -14.38 0.82 -7.51
N PHE A 146 -13.15 0.55 -7.96
CA PHE A 146 -12.29 1.53 -8.62
C PHE A 146 -12.94 2.15 -9.87
N GLU A 147 -13.66 1.33 -10.66
CA GLU A 147 -14.27 1.77 -11.91
C GLU A 147 -15.66 2.43 -11.72
N GLN A 148 -16.39 2.17 -10.62
CA GLN A 148 -17.83 2.48 -10.52
C GLN A 148 -18.33 3.00 -9.16
N ASP A 149 -17.51 3.02 -8.11
CA ASP A 149 -17.93 3.41 -6.74
C ASP A 149 -16.80 4.10 -5.96
N ALA A 150 -15.84 4.72 -6.65
CA ALA A 150 -14.67 5.37 -6.08
C ALA A 150 -14.55 6.86 -6.48
N GLU A 151 -15.63 7.46 -6.96
CA GLU A 151 -15.67 8.86 -7.42
C GLU A 151 -15.28 9.83 -6.31
N ASP A 152 -15.71 9.59 -5.08
CA ASP A 152 -15.41 10.44 -3.92
C ASP A 152 -13.91 10.42 -3.60
N ALA A 153 -13.30 9.23 -3.55
CA ALA A 153 -11.86 9.05 -3.34
C ALA A 153 -11.05 9.76 -4.44
N ARG A 154 -11.45 9.57 -5.70
CA ARG A 154 -10.82 10.23 -6.85
C ARG A 154 -10.95 11.75 -6.76
N ALA A 155 -12.14 12.27 -6.47
CA ALA A 155 -12.39 13.70 -6.35
C ALA A 155 -11.57 14.33 -5.21
N TRP A 156 -11.44 13.62 -4.09
CA TRP A 156 -10.64 14.03 -2.95
C TRP A 156 -9.15 14.19 -3.31
N LEU A 157 -8.59 13.24 -4.05
CA LEU A 157 -7.20 13.27 -4.53
C LEU A 157 -6.98 14.38 -5.55
N VAL A 158 -7.89 14.56 -6.52
CA VAL A 158 -7.82 15.64 -7.52
C VAL A 158 -7.86 17.01 -6.86
N ALA A 159 -8.74 17.21 -5.87
CA ALA A 159 -8.86 18.49 -5.16
C ALA A 159 -7.58 18.89 -4.42
N ARG A 160 -6.66 17.94 -4.20
CA ARG A 160 -5.39 18.12 -3.49
C ARG A 160 -4.16 17.95 -4.38
N ASP A 161 -4.35 17.75 -5.68
CA ASP A 161 -3.27 17.55 -6.65
C ASP A 161 -2.37 16.34 -6.31
N LEU A 162 -2.98 15.24 -5.85
CA LEU A 162 -2.27 14.04 -5.38
C LEU A 162 -2.27 12.88 -6.39
N LEU A 163 -2.91 13.04 -7.55
CA LEU A 163 -2.82 12.05 -8.61
C LEU A 163 -1.53 12.27 -9.43
N PRO A 164 -0.84 11.21 -9.87
CA PRO A 164 0.24 11.33 -10.83
C PRO A 164 -0.21 12.09 -12.10
N ALA A 165 0.68 12.91 -12.63
CA ALA A 165 0.46 13.70 -13.85
C ALA A 165 0.44 12.87 -15.13
#